data_AF-A0A962IE67-F1
#
_entry.id   AF-A0A962IE67-F1
#
_cell.length_a   1.000
_cell.length_b   1.000
_cell.length_c   1.000
_cell.angle_alpha   90.00
_cell.angle_beta   90.00
_cell.angle_gamma   90.00
#
_symmetry.space_group_name_H-M   'P 1'
#
loop_
_entity.id
_entity.type
_entity.pdbx_description
1 polymer ?
#
loop_
_entity_poly.entity_id
_entity_poly.type
_entity_poly.pdbx_seq_one_letter_code
_entity_poly.pdbx_strand_id
1 'polypeptide(L)'
;MGDWPDYFRYWGKAARPEAATAGPAYHLLVYHALDVAAVGQVLLQKHHFLRQRLAVLMQLPEAETIRWCVFLLGIHDLGKFAETFQYLRPDLREYFRPQQPVQHKNHDVRHDSLGEMLWRQVLRKQLLQDLNAGTALKEWVSEHMSRWIQAVTGHHGQPPNANAQVRRHFAPTDQEAALTFLRDWQSLSAPDFASLPVRQAADQARPSWLLAGLAVLCDWLGS
;
A
#
# COMPACT_ATOMS: atom_id res chain seq x y z
N MET A 1 -18.15 -7.11 -19.30
CA MET A 1 -17.49 -5.97 -18.64
C MET A 1 -16.12 -5.84 -19.28
N GLY A 2 -15.71 -4.64 -19.72
CA GLY A 2 -14.45 -4.45 -20.45
C GLY A 2 -13.24 -5.02 -19.70
N ASP A 3 -12.14 -5.27 -20.42
CA ASP A 3 -10.86 -5.77 -19.90
C ASP A 3 -10.20 -4.72 -18.98
N TRP A 4 -10.78 -4.52 -17.80
CA TRP A 4 -10.17 -3.75 -16.73
C TRP A 4 -9.13 -4.61 -16.02
N PRO A 5 -8.00 -4.03 -15.60
CA PRO A 5 -7.02 -4.72 -14.79
C PRO A 5 -7.64 -5.41 -13.58
N ASP A 6 -7.10 -6.58 -13.24
CA ASP A 6 -7.72 -7.46 -12.25
C ASP A 6 -7.77 -6.89 -10.83
N TYR A 7 -6.95 -5.89 -10.52
CA TYR A 7 -6.98 -5.20 -9.23
C TYR A 7 -8.27 -4.38 -8.99
N PHE A 8 -9.09 -4.11 -10.02
CA PHE A 8 -10.40 -3.47 -9.86
C PHE A 8 -11.47 -4.39 -9.25
N ARG A 9 -11.14 -5.65 -9.00
CA ARG A 9 -12.03 -6.68 -8.43
C ARG A 9 -11.84 -6.87 -6.92
N TYR A 10 -11.16 -5.95 -6.26
CA TYR A 10 -10.91 -5.97 -4.82
C TYR A 10 -11.62 -4.80 -4.15
N TRP A 11 -12.36 -5.08 -3.07
CA TRP A 11 -12.97 -4.03 -2.25
C TRP A 11 -12.00 -3.56 -1.16
N GLY A 12 -12.01 -2.26 -0.87
CA GLY A 12 -11.23 -1.63 0.20
C GLY A 12 -12.10 -1.27 1.41
N LYS A 13 -13.36 -0.90 1.18
CA LYS A 13 -14.39 -0.69 2.20
C LYS A 13 -15.68 -1.41 1.79
N ALA A 14 -16.45 -1.87 2.76
CA ALA A 14 -17.74 -2.49 2.52
C ALA A 14 -18.71 -2.15 3.64
N ALA A 15 -19.93 -1.74 3.28
CA ALA A 15 -21.01 -1.49 4.23
C ALA A 15 -21.41 -2.80 4.91
N ARG A 16 -21.89 -2.75 6.16
CA ARG A 16 -22.41 -3.96 6.81
C ARG A 16 -23.60 -4.51 5.99
N PRO A 17 -23.79 -5.85 5.92
CA PRO A 17 -24.85 -6.45 5.10
C PRO A 17 -26.26 -5.92 5.39
N GLU A 18 -26.51 -5.48 6.62
CA GLU A 18 -27.82 -4.97 7.09
C GLU A 18 -28.00 -3.46 6.90
N ALA A 19 -26.96 -2.74 6.46
CA ALA A 19 -27.04 -1.29 6.26
C ALA A 19 -27.66 -0.98 4.89
N ALA A 20 -28.84 -0.35 4.91
CA ALA A 20 -29.41 0.23 3.70
C ALA A 20 -28.49 1.34 3.17
N THR A 21 -28.01 1.20 1.93
CA THR A 21 -27.16 2.19 1.28
C THR A 21 -27.77 2.63 -0.04
N ALA A 22 -27.61 3.92 -0.38
CA ALA A 22 -28.14 4.50 -1.62
C ALA A 22 -27.26 4.19 -2.86
N GLY A 23 -26.17 3.42 -2.70
CA GLY A 23 -25.18 3.09 -3.73
C GLY A 23 -24.61 1.68 -3.55
N PRO A 24 -23.53 1.31 -4.26
CA PRO A 24 -22.89 0.02 -4.07
C PRO A 24 -22.48 -0.15 -2.61
N ALA A 25 -22.76 -1.31 -2.01
CA ALA A 25 -22.42 -1.60 -0.62
C ALA A 25 -20.91 -1.77 -0.38
N TYR A 26 -20.06 -1.25 -1.28
CA TYR A 26 -18.62 -1.35 -1.24
C TYR A 26 -17.95 -0.17 -1.97
N HIS A 27 -16.69 0.06 -1.61
CA HIS A 27 -15.78 0.99 -2.29
C HIS A 27 -14.52 0.20 -2.68
N LEU A 28 -14.07 0.36 -3.93
CA LEU A 28 -12.96 -0.44 -4.46
C LEU A 28 -11.63 -0.08 -3.78
N LEU A 29 -10.76 -1.08 -3.63
CA LEU A 29 -9.48 -0.93 -2.96
C LEU A 29 -8.61 0.15 -3.62
N VAL A 30 -8.57 0.17 -4.95
CA VAL A 30 -7.77 1.14 -5.69
C VAL A 30 -8.30 2.56 -5.62
N TYR A 31 -9.62 2.73 -5.44
CA TYR A 31 -10.19 4.05 -5.21
C TYR A 31 -9.91 4.52 -3.78
N HIS A 32 -9.98 3.64 -2.78
CA HIS A 32 -9.56 3.97 -1.41
C HIS A 32 -8.09 4.40 -1.37
N ALA A 33 -7.22 3.67 -2.08
CA ALA A 33 -5.81 4.03 -2.22
C ALA A 33 -5.61 5.42 -2.85
N LEU A 34 -6.38 5.75 -3.90
CA LEU A 34 -6.38 7.06 -4.54
C LEU A 34 -6.85 8.17 -3.58
N ASP A 35 -7.94 7.93 -2.84
CA ASP A 35 -8.52 8.90 -1.91
C ASP A 35 -7.51 9.25 -0.80
N VAL A 36 -6.92 8.24 -0.16
CA VAL A 36 -5.90 8.41 0.90
C VAL A 36 -4.66 9.13 0.37
N ALA A 37 -4.18 8.76 -0.82
CA ALA A 37 -3.03 9.41 -1.44
C ALA A 37 -3.31 10.87 -1.82
N ALA A 38 -4.51 11.17 -2.33
CA ALA A 38 -4.94 12.52 -2.67
C ALA A 38 -5.04 13.41 -1.43
N VAL A 39 -5.59 12.89 -0.32
CA VAL A 39 -5.59 13.59 0.98
C VAL A 39 -4.16 13.93 1.39
N GLY A 40 -3.24 12.96 1.35
CA GLY A 40 -1.84 13.18 1.70
C GLY A 40 -1.14 14.21 0.81
N GLN A 41 -1.42 14.18 -0.49
CA GLN A 41 -0.89 15.16 -1.44
C GLN A 41 -1.32 16.59 -1.06
N VAL A 42 -2.63 16.80 -0.86
CA VAL A 42 -3.19 18.12 -0.51
C VAL A 42 -2.68 18.58 0.85
N LEU A 43 -2.62 17.69 1.84
CA LEU A 43 -2.11 17.99 3.17
C LEU A 43 -0.66 18.49 3.10
N LEU A 44 0.23 17.78 2.39
CA LEU A 44 1.64 18.18 2.28
C LEU A 44 1.83 19.44 1.43
N GLN A 45 0.99 19.67 0.42
CA GLN A 45 1.02 20.91 -0.36
C GLN A 45 0.66 22.13 0.50
N LYS A 46 -0.34 22.00 1.39
CA LYS A 46 -0.82 23.08 2.25
C LYS A 46 -0.04 23.25 3.56
N HIS A 47 0.50 22.16 4.12
CA HIS A 47 1.17 22.16 5.42
C HIS A 47 2.71 22.24 5.28
N HIS A 48 3.21 23.44 4.96
CA HIS A 48 4.62 23.71 4.67
C HIS A 48 5.62 23.15 5.70
N PHE A 49 5.36 23.32 7.00
CA PHE A 49 6.27 22.85 8.06
C PHE A 49 6.45 21.33 8.07
N LEU A 50 5.37 20.57 7.92
CA LEU A 50 5.39 19.11 7.86
C LEU A 50 6.14 18.64 6.60
N ARG A 51 5.85 19.26 5.45
CA ARG A 51 6.53 18.97 4.18
C ARG A 51 8.03 19.19 4.28
N GLN A 52 8.46 20.35 4.80
CA GLN A 52 9.88 20.66 4.99
C GLN A 52 10.56 19.70 5.97
N ARG A 53 9.88 19.38 7.07
CA ARG A 53 10.40 18.44 8.06
C ARG A 53 10.59 17.03 7.47
N LEU A 54 9.59 16.53 6.73
CA LEU A 54 9.70 15.26 6.02
C LEU A 54 10.80 15.30 4.97
N ALA A 55 10.92 16.39 4.19
CA ALA A 55 11.94 16.54 3.15
C ALA A 55 13.36 16.46 3.72
N VAL A 56 13.60 17.16 4.83
CA VAL A 56 14.89 17.09 5.55
C VAL A 56 15.17 15.67 6.07
N LEU A 57 14.17 15.02 6.68
CA LEU A 57 14.35 13.68 7.27
C LEU A 57 14.52 12.58 6.23
N MET A 58 13.79 12.66 5.12
CA MET A 58 13.88 11.74 3.99
C MET A 58 15.07 12.06 3.08
N GLN A 59 15.72 13.22 3.28
CA GLN A 59 16.84 13.72 2.47
C GLN A 59 16.47 13.86 0.99
N LEU A 60 15.26 14.36 0.74
CA LEU A 60 14.69 14.54 -0.59
C LEU A 60 14.30 15.99 -0.81
N PRO A 61 14.30 16.49 -2.06
CA PRO A 61 13.62 17.73 -2.41
C PRO A 61 12.15 17.68 -1.99
N GLU A 62 11.54 18.83 -1.66
CA GLU A 62 10.14 18.89 -1.20
C GLU A 62 9.15 18.29 -2.21
N ALA A 63 9.40 18.48 -3.51
CA ALA A 63 8.57 17.93 -4.57
C ALA A 63 8.64 16.39 -4.64
N GLU A 64 9.84 15.82 -4.53
CA GLU A 64 10.02 14.36 -4.45
C GLU A 64 9.46 13.80 -3.15
N THR A 65 9.60 14.51 -2.04
CA THR A 65 9.02 14.12 -0.76
C THR A 65 7.51 13.92 -0.87
N ILE A 66 6.81 14.84 -1.54
CA ILE A 66 5.37 14.69 -1.79
C ILE A 66 5.10 13.45 -2.65
N ARG A 67 5.82 13.26 -3.77
CA ARG A 67 5.64 12.09 -4.65
C ARG A 67 5.86 10.78 -3.91
N TRP A 68 6.91 10.68 -3.11
CA TRP A 68 7.19 9.52 -2.28
C TRP A 68 6.12 9.27 -1.22
N CYS A 69 5.64 10.32 -0.54
CA CYS A 69 4.55 10.18 0.41
C CYS A 69 3.26 9.71 -0.27
N VAL A 70 2.93 10.26 -1.44
CA VAL A 70 1.77 9.81 -2.26
C VAL A 70 1.93 8.35 -2.64
N PHE A 71 3.11 7.95 -3.14
CA PHE A 71 3.39 6.55 -3.47
C PHE A 71 3.17 5.63 -2.27
N LEU A 72 3.77 5.96 -1.11
CA LEU A 72 3.68 5.16 0.12
C LEU A 72 2.24 5.08 0.65
N LEU A 73 1.49 6.20 0.60
CA LEU A 73 0.10 6.25 1.04
C LEU A 73 -0.81 5.38 0.17
N GLY A 74 -0.64 5.38 -1.16
CA GLY A 74 -1.47 4.53 -2.02
C GLY A 74 -1.25 3.02 -1.82
N ILE A 75 -0.14 2.62 -1.19
CA ILE A 75 0.16 1.22 -0.90
C ILE A 75 -0.04 0.84 0.59
N HIS A 76 -0.61 1.73 1.40
CA HIS A 76 -0.85 1.48 2.84
C HIS A 76 -1.70 0.22 3.09
N ASP A 77 -2.64 -0.04 2.18
CA ASP A 77 -3.67 -1.07 2.29
C ASP A 77 -3.41 -2.31 1.39
N LEU A 78 -2.16 -2.53 0.96
CA LEU A 78 -1.78 -3.68 0.12
C LEU A 78 -2.25 -5.04 0.66
N GLY A 79 -2.39 -5.18 1.97
CA GLY A 79 -2.88 -6.42 2.58
C GLY A 79 -4.32 -6.76 2.25
N LYS A 80 -5.12 -5.78 1.79
CA LYS A 80 -6.50 -6.01 1.37
C LYS A 80 -6.60 -6.78 0.06
N PHE A 81 -5.50 -6.92 -0.71
CA PHE A 81 -5.46 -7.85 -1.83
C PHE A 81 -5.54 -9.32 -1.41
N ALA A 82 -5.30 -9.66 -0.14
CA ALA A 82 -5.36 -11.05 0.32
C ALA A 82 -6.77 -11.63 0.15
N GLU A 83 -6.87 -12.83 -0.42
CA GLU A 83 -8.14 -13.58 -0.44
C GLU A 83 -8.74 -13.72 0.97
N THR A 84 -7.91 -13.93 2.00
CA THR A 84 -8.38 -14.00 3.39
C THR A 84 -9.02 -12.71 3.87
N PHE A 85 -8.58 -11.55 3.40
CA PHE A 85 -9.22 -10.27 3.69
C PHE A 85 -10.49 -10.10 2.87
N GLN A 86 -10.45 -10.36 1.56
CA GLN A 86 -11.61 -10.23 0.69
C GLN A 86 -12.76 -11.15 1.14
N TYR A 87 -12.44 -12.33 1.70
CA TYR A 87 -13.39 -13.29 2.24
C TYR A 87 -14.06 -12.84 3.55
N LEU A 88 -13.69 -11.69 4.15
CA LEU A 88 -14.51 -11.05 5.18
C LEU A 88 -15.90 -10.66 4.65
N ARG A 89 -16.04 -10.54 3.32
CA ARG A 89 -17.31 -10.40 2.60
C ARG A 89 -17.41 -11.48 1.51
N PRO A 90 -17.82 -12.71 1.87
CA PRO A 90 -17.91 -13.82 0.92
C PRO A 90 -18.81 -13.50 -0.28
N ASP A 91 -19.89 -12.76 -0.05
CA ASP A 91 -20.82 -12.28 -1.07
C ASP A 91 -20.13 -11.37 -2.11
N LEU A 92 -19.28 -10.43 -1.66
CA LEU A 92 -18.50 -9.57 -2.57
C LEU A 92 -17.38 -10.36 -3.26
N ARG A 93 -16.70 -11.26 -2.54
CA ARG A 93 -15.67 -12.14 -3.11
C ARG A 93 -16.26 -13.05 -4.19
N GLU A 94 -17.47 -13.56 -4.02
CA GLU A 94 -18.17 -14.33 -5.04
C GLU A 94 -18.63 -13.43 -6.19
N TYR A 95 -19.20 -12.26 -5.91
CA TYR A 95 -19.61 -11.30 -6.94
C TYR A 95 -18.47 -10.91 -7.90
N PHE A 96 -17.29 -10.61 -7.36
CA PHE A 96 -16.14 -10.19 -8.17
C PHE A 96 -15.41 -11.34 -8.88
N ARG A 97 -15.50 -12.56 -8.32
CA ARG A 97 -14.75 -13.74 -8.76
C ARG A 97 -15.61 -15.02 -8.67
N PRO A 98 -16.75 -15.09 -9.38
CA PRO A 98 -17.75 -16.15 -9.18
C PRO A 98 -17.27 -17.54 -9.62
N GLN A 99 -16.29 -17.59 -10.52
CA GLN A 99 -15.75 -18.84 -11.08
C GLN A 99 -14.45 -19.30 -10.41
N GLN A 100 -13.87 -18.49 -9.50
CA GLN A 100 -12.62 -18.84 -8.84
C GLN A 100 -12.90 -19.46 -7.46
N PRO A 101 -12.47 -20.70 -7.21
CA PRO A 101 -12.63 -21.33 -5.90
C PRO A 101 -11.85 -20.56 -4.85
N VAL A 102 -12.42 -20.47 -3.65
CA VAL A 102 -11.76 -19.85 -2.50
C VAL A 102 -10.78 -20.84 -1.89
N GLN A 103 -9.50 -20.47 -1.85
CA GLN A 103 -8.41 -21.30 -1.34
C GLN A 103 -8.11 -20.99 0.13
N HIS A 104 -8.32 -19.74 0.55
CA HIS A 104 -7.97 -19.25 1.88
C HIS A 104 -9.13 -18.50 2.53
N LYS A 105 -9.48 -18.88 3.77
CA LYS A 105 -10.62 -18.31 4.51
C LYS A 105 -10.25 -17.80 5.91
N ASN A 106 -9.06 -18.14 6.40
CA ASN A 106 -8.65 -17.81 7.76
C ASN A 106 -8.16 -16.36 7.84
N HIS A 107 -8.76 -15.56 8.71
CA HIS A 107 -8.53 -14.12 8.86
C HIS A 107 -7.84 -13.80 10.20
N ASP A 108 -6.91 -14.65 10.60
CA ASP A 108 -6.11 -14.56 11.83
C ASP A 108 -5.01 -13.49 11.77
N VAL A 109 -4.70 -12.99 10.57
CA VAL A 109 -3.69 -11.95 10.35
C VAL A 109 -4.36 -10.66 9.88
N ARG A 110 -4.07 -9.56 10.58
CA ARG A 110 -4.52 -8.20 10.24
C ARG A 110 -3.96 -7.76 8.89
N HIS A 111 -4.73 -6.97 8.13
CA HIS A 111 -4.32 -6.59 6.78
C HIS A 111 -3.11 -5.66 6.74
N ASP A 112 -2.88 -4.86 7.79
CA ASP A 112 -1.62 -4.12 7.96
C ASP A 112 -0.39 -5.05 7.85
N SER A 113 -0.44 -6.19 8.52
CA SER A 113 0.61 -7.20 8.54
C SER A 113 0.67 -7.98 7.24
N LEU A 114 -0.48 -8.23 6.59
CA LEU A 114 -0.54 -8.82 5.26
C LEU A 114 0.12 -7.91 4.20
N GLY A 115 -0.03 -6.58 4.32
CA GLY A 115 0.55 -5.61 3.41
C GLY A 115 2.08 -5.60 3.45
N GLU A 116 2.67 -5.58 4.65
CA GLU A 116 4.14 -5.74 4.80
C GLU A 116 4.59 -7.08 4.21
N MET A 117 3.86 -8.16 4.55
CA MET A 117 4.22 -9.52 4.15
C MET A 117 4.27 -9.65 2.62
N LEU A 118 3.24 -9.15 1.94
CA LEU A 118 3.15 -9.14 0.48
C LEU A 118 4.29 -8.32 -0.13
N TRP A 119 4.56 -7.13 0.41
CA TRP A 119 5.69 -6.31 -0.04
C TRP A 119 7.02 -7.05 0.08
N ARG A 120 7.32 -7.60 1.26
CA ARG A 120 8.62 -8.19 1.57
C ARG A 120 8.92 -9.45 0.77
N GLN A 121 7.90 -10.30 0.57
CA GLN A 121 8.05 -11.62 -0.06
C GLN A 121 7.84 -11.60 -1.57
N VAL A 122 7.09 -10.63 -2.11
CA VAL A 122 6.71 -10.59 -3.53
C VAL A 122 7.09 -9.25 -4.17
N LEU A 123 6.41 -8.17 -3.79
CA LEU A 123 6.41 -6.94 -4.57
C LEU A 123 7.78 -6.27 -4.64
N ARG A 124 8.53 -6.23 -3.52
CA ARG A 124 9.87 -5.64 -3.46
C ARG A 124 10.82 -6.27 -4.47
N LYS A 125 10.77 -7.60 -4.62
CA LYS A 125 11.64 -8.32 -5.56
C LYS A 125 11.31 -7.91 -6.98
N GLN A 126 10.02 -7.90 -7.35
CA GLN A 126 9.59 -7.52 -8.69
C GLN A 126 9.92 -6.05 -8.98
N LEU A 127 9.67 -5.14 -8.03
CA LEU A 127 10.02 -3.73 -8.16
C LEU A 127 11.52 -3.53 -8.47
N LEU A 128 12.39 -4.20 -7.72
CA LEU A 128 13.84 -4.11 -7.94
C LEU A 128 14.28 -4.70 -9.28
N GLN A 129 13.55 -5.69 -9.80
CA GLN A 129 13.78 -6.25 -11.14
C GLN A 129 13.33 -5.28 -12.23
N ASP A 130 12.11 -4.73 -12.10
CA ASP A 130 11.52 -3.79 -13.07
C ASP A 130 12.37 -2.51 -13.18
N LEU A 131 12.99 -2.08 -12.07
CA LEU A 131 13.93 -0.95 -12.03
C LEU A 131 15.35 -1.25 -12.53
N ASN A 132 15.65 -2.50 -12.89
CA ASN A 132 17.03 -2.97 -13.16
C ASN A 132 18.01 -2.53 -12.05
N ALA A 133 17.59 -2.66 -10.79
CA ALA A 133 18.28 -2.06 -9.66
C ALA A 133 19.70 -2.62 -9.46
N GLY A 134 20.68 -1.70 -9.38
CA GLY A 134 22.03 -2.01 -8.92
C GLY A 134 22.07 -2.38 -7.43
N THR A 135 23.22 -2.91 -6.98
CA THR A 135 23.41 -3.40 -5.59
C THR A 135 23.03 -2.36 -4.54
N ALA A 136 23.50 -1.12 -4.69
CA ALA A 136 23.26 -0.08 -3.70
C ALA A 136 21.77 0.26 -3.54
N LEU A 137 20.99 0.30 -4.63
CA LEU A 137 19.55 0.53 -4.54
C LEU A 137 18.81 -0.66 -3.90
N LYS A 138 19.24 -1.89 -4.20
CA LYS A 138 18.69 -3.11 -3.58
C LYS A 138 18.88 -3.11 -2.06
N GLU A 139 20.06 -2.75 -1.60
CA GLU A 139 20.39 -2.60 -0.18
C GLU A 139 19.52 -1.50 0.45
N TRP A 140 19.48 -0.33 -0.18
CA TRP A 140 18.69 0.80 0.33
C TRP A 140 17.19 0.46 0.46
N VAL A 141 16.60 -0.15 -0.56
CA VAL A 141 15.18 -0.58 -0.51
C VAL A 141 14.96 -1.64 0.57
N SER A 142 15.93 -2.52 0.80
CA SER A 142 15.80 -3.58 1.79
C SER A 142 15.91 -3.08 3.24
N GLU A 143 16.77 -2.09 3.50
CA GLU A 143 17.07 -1.62 4.86
C GLU A 143 16.31 -0.36 5.27
N HIS A 144 16.07 0.53 4.31
CA HIS A 144 15.53 1.86 4.56
C HIS A 144 14.08 1.99 4.08
N MET A 145 13.78 1.64 2.82
CA MET A 145 12.40 1.68 2.33
C MET A 145 11.51 0.71 3.11
N SER A 146 12.04 -0.42 3.57
CA SER A 146 11.30 -1.34 4.45
C SER A 146 10.76 -0.65 5.71
N ARG A 147 11.48 0.34 6.28
CA ARG A 147 11.00 1.13 7.42
C ARG A 147 9.84 2.06 7.04
N TRP A 148 9.89 2.64 5.84
CA TRP A 148 8.78 3.45 5.31
C TRP A 148 7.54 2.59 5.06
N ILE A 149 7.73 1.41 4.47
CA ILE A 149 6.65 0.45 4.23
C ILE A 149 6.02 0.00 5.53
N GLN A 150 6.82 -0.41 6.53
CA GLN A 150 6.33 -0.79 7.85
C GLN A 150 5.53 0.32 8.53
N ALA A 151 5.92 1.58 8.33
CA ALA A 151 5.20 2.73 8.87
C ALA A 151 3.81 2.91 8.25
N VAL A 152 3.69 2.82 6.92
CA VAL A 152 2.39 3.01 6.24
C VAL A 152 1.51 1.77 6.30
N THR A 153 2.09 0.56 6.30
CA THR A 153 1.30 -0.65 6.48
C THR A 153 0.84 -0.79 7.93
N GLY A 154 1.61 -0.32 8.92
CA GLY A 154 1.21 -0.26 10.34
C GLY A 154 0.18 0.83 10.70
N HIS A 155 -0.62 1.33 9.74
CA HIS A 155 -1.54 2.47 9.91
C HIS A 155 -2.70 2.24 10.91
N HIS A 156 -2.85 1.05 11.47
CA HIS A 156 -3.78 0.76 12.57
C HIS A 156 -3.10 0.85 13.96
N GLY A 157 -2.04 1.65 14.07
CA GLY A 157 -1.42 2.05 15.34
C GLY A 157 -0.43 1.05 15.94
N GLN A 158 -0.07 -0.01 15.21
CA GLN A 158 0.91 -1.01 15.66
C GLN A 158 1.80 -1.46 14.48
N PRO A 159 3.10 -1.69 14.69
CA PRO A 159 3.97 -2.25 13.65
C PRO A 159 3.46 -3.63 13.16
N PRO A 160 3.60 -3.93 11.86
CA PRO A 160 3.13 -5.19 11.29
C PRO A 160 3.92 -6.40 11.83
N ASN A 161 3.23 -7.54 12.04
CA ASN A 161 3.87 -8.82 12.34
C ASN A 161 3.74 -9.77 11.14
N ALA A 162 4.76 -9.76 10.28
CA ALA A 162 4.72 -10.46 9.01
C ALA A 162 5.47 -11.80 8.99
N ASN A 163 5.43 -12.57 10.08
CA ASN A 163 6.17 -13.83 10.18
C ASN A 163 5.52 -15.01 9.43
N ALA A 164 4.31 -14.84 8.90
CA ALA A 164 3.63 -15.87 8.10
C ALA A 164 4.07 -15.86 6.62
N GLN A 165 3.57 -16.83 5.85
CA GLN A 165 3.91 -17.01 4.43
C GLN A 165 2.78 -16.51 3.55
N VAL A 166 3.11 -15.75 2.49
CA VAL A 166 2.13 -15.16 1.56
C VAL A 166 1.14 -16.19 1.02
N ARG A 167 1.61 -17.41 0.68
CA ARG A 167 0.79 -18.52 0.15
C ARG A 167 -0.32 -19.04 1.09
N ARG A 168 -0.38 -18.58 2.35
CA ARG A 168 -1.47 -18.92 3.28
C ARG A 168 -2.64 -17.95 3.21
N HIS A 169 -2.43 -16.77 2.60
CA HIS A 169 -3.37 -15.66 2.64
C HIS A 169 -3.72 -15.12 1.25
N PHE A 170 -2.80 -15.24 0.29
CA PHE A 170 -2.93 -14.73 -1.07
C PHE A 170 -2.93 -15.88 -2.08
N ALA A 171 -3.93 -15.92 -2.94
CA ALA A 171 -3.90 -16.73 -4.16
C ALA A 171 -2.85 -16.16 -5.14
N PRO A 172 -2.37 -16.95 -6.12
CA PRO A 172 -1.47 -16.44 -7.16
C PRO A 172 -2.04 -15.21 -7.90
N THR A 173 -3.33 -15.22 -8.20
CA THR A 173 -4.05 -14.12 -8.85
C THR A 173 -4.06 -12.84 -8.01
N ASP A 174 -4.06 -12.94 -6.69
CA ASP A 174 -4.00 -11.77 -5.80
C ASP A 174 -2.64 -11.09 -5.87
N GLN A 175 -1.57 -11.91 -5.94
CA GLN A 175 -0.21 -11.41 -6.08
C GLN A 175 -0.01 -10.73 -7.44
N GLU A 176 -0.54 -11.32 -8.51
CA GLU A 176 -0.53 -10.73 -9.85
C GLU A 176 -1.31 -9.42 -9.91
N ALA A 177 -2.52 -9.38 -9.33
CA ALA A 177 -3.32 -8.16 -9.26
C ALA A 177 -2.59 -7.04 -8.50
N ALA A 178 -1.99 -7.36 -7.35
CA ALA A 178 -1.21 -6.40 -6.56
C ALA A 178 0.05 -5.92 -7.29
N LEU A 179 0.71 -6.79 -8.07
CA LEU A 179 1.86 -6.42 -8.90
C LEU A 179 1.46 -5.45 -10.02
N THR A 180 0.37 -5.74 -10.74
CA THR A 180 -0.15 -4.83 -11.77
C THR A 180 -0.56 -3.50 -11.15
N PHE A 181 -1.26 -3.52 -10.01
CA PHE A 181 -1.60 -2.31 -9.26
C PHE A 181 -0.35 -1.51 -8.89
N LEU A 182 0.70 -2.14 -8.35
CA LEU A 182 1.91 -1.44 -7.96
C LEU A 182 2.59 -0.75 -9.15
N ARG A 183 2.62 -1.39 -10.33
CA ARG A 183 3.20 -0.81 -11.55
C ARG A 183 2.43 0.41 -12.02
N ASP A 184 1.09 0.30 -12.09
CA ASP A 184 0.24 1.41 -12.49
C ASP A 184 0.27 2.54 -11.46
N TRP A 185 0.32 2.19 -10.16
CA TRP A 185 0.47 3.15 -9.08
C TRP A 185 1.81 3.88 -9.12
N GLN A 186 2.91 3.17 -9.39
CA GLN A 186 4.22 3.77 -9.58
C GLN A 186 4.22 4.72 -10.79
N SER A 187 3.58 4.35 -11.89
CA SER A 187 3.45 5.22 -13.07
C SER A 187 2.65 6.49 -12.76
N LEU A 188 1.55 6.36 -11.99
CA LEU A 188 0.67 7.47 -11.63
C LEU A 188 1.30 8.43 -10.61
N SER A 189 1.89 7.89 -9.54
CA SER A 189 2.51 8.68 -8.47
C SER A 189 3.92 9.19 -8.83
N ALA A 190 4.56 8.53 -9.80
CA ALA A 190 5.85 8.87 -10.40
C ALA A 190 6.97 9.22 -9.40
N PRO A 191 7.20 8.46 -8.30
CA PRO A 191 8.32 8.72 -7.40
C PRO A 191 9.65 8.49 -8.12
N ASP A 192 10.60 9.41 -7.98
CA ASP A 192 11.92 9.24 -8.60
C ASP A 192 12.82 8.35 -7.73
N PHE A 193 13.05 7.11 -8.16
CA PHE A 193 13.99 6.19 -7.50
C PHE A 193 15.44 6.64 -7.56
N ALA A 194 15.83 7.47 -8.54
CA ALA A 194 17.17 8.04 -8.59
C ALA A 194 17.37 9.17 -7.57
N SER A 195 16.29 9.78 -7.07
CA SER A 195 16.34 10.80 -6.02
C SER A 195 16.65 10.23 -4.63
N LEU A 196 16.51 8.92 -4.43
CA LEU A 196 16.73 8.29 -3.14
C LEU A 196 18.18 8.47 -2.68
N PRO A 197 18.42 8.76 -1.37
CA PRO A 197 19.74 9.08 -0.84
C PRO A 197 20.63 7.83 -0.66
N VAL A 198 20.77 7.00 -1.69
CA VAL A 198 21.41 5.67 -1.64
C VAL A 198 22.86 5.71 -1.13
N ARG A 199 23.61 6.78 -1.40
CA ARG A 199 25.04 6.90 -1.04
C ARG A 199 25.30 7.59 0.30
N GLN A 200 24.30 8.23 0.88
CA GLN A 200 24.44 9.07 2.08
C GLN A 200 23.30 8.84 3.08
N ALA A 201 22.65 7.67 2.99
CA ALA A 201 21.44 7.38 3.74
C ALA A 201 21.71 7.48 5.25
N ALA A 202 21.25 8.57 5.86
CA ALA A 202 21.06 8.56 7.30
C ALA A 202 19.95 7.57 7.64
N ASP A 203 19.92 7.09 8.88
CA ASP A 203 18.91 6.17 9.35
C ASP A 203 17.48 6.69 9.06
N GLN A 204 16.80 5.99 8.15
CA GLN A 204 15.42 6.26 7.73
C GLN A 204 14.34 5.84 8.75
N ALA A 205 14.73 5.44 9.97
CA ALA A 205 13.79 5.28 11.10
C ALA A 205 13.20 6.60 11.57
N ARG A 206 13.87 7.74 11.41
CA ARG A 206 13.32 9.03 11.86
C ARG A 206 12.10 9.47 11.04
N PRO A 207 12.13 9.48 9.69
CA PRO A 207 10.93 9.82 8.92
C PRO A 207 9.80 8.81 9.08
N SER A 208 10.08 7.54 9.42
CA SER A 208 9.04 6.51 9.57
C SER A 208 7.99 6.85 10.64
N TRP A 209 8.37 7.54 11.72
CA TRP A 209 7.42 8.02 12.73
C TRP A 209 6.41 9.04 12.18
N LEU A 210 6.89 9.99 11.36
CA LEU A 210 6.00 10.97 10.73
C LEU A 210 5.17 10.34 9.63
N LEU A 211 5.73 9.41 8.86
CA LEU A 211 5.01 8.66 7.83
C LEU A 211 3.88 7.82 8.43
N ALA A 212 4.09 7.21 9.61
CA ALA A 212 3.04 6.45 10.30
C ALA A 212 1.88 7.37 10.71
N GLY A 213 2.17 8.51 11.34
CA GLY A 213 1.14 9.50 11.71
C GLY A 213 0.42 10.08 10.49
N LEU A 214 1.15 10.33 9.41
CA LEU A 214 0.58 10.78 8.13
C LEU A 214 -0.37 9.73 7.55
N ALA A 215 0.04 8.46 7.53
CA ALA A 215 -0.78 7.37 7.00
C ALA A 215 -2.08 7.19 7.80
N VAL A 216 -2.01 7.20 9.13
CA VAL A 216 -3.20 7.14 10.00
C VAL A 216 -4.16 8.29 9.70
N LEU A 217 -3.66 9.53 9.67
CA LEU A 217 -4.48 10.71 9.44
C LEU A 217 -5.13 10.69 8.05
N CYS A 218 -4.37 10.31 7.02
CA CYS A 218 -4.88 10.27 5.64
C CYS A 218 -5.90 9.14 5.45
N ASP A 219 -5.67 7.95 6.03
CA ASP A 219 -6.64 6.85 5.99
C ASP A 219 -7.94 7.25 6.69
N TRP A 220 -7.88 7.92 7.85
CA TRP A 220 -9.09 8.40 8.54
C TRP A 220 -9.89 9.40 7.73
N LEU A 221 -9.22 10.34 7.05
CA LEU A 221 -9.89 11.35 6.23
C LEU A 221 -10.41 10.80 4.89
N GLY A 222 -9.76 9.77 4.36
CA GLY A 222 -10.15 9.09 3.10
C GLY A 222 -11.09 7.91 3.30
N SER A 223 -11.52 7.61 4.53
CA SER A 223 -12.41 6.48 4.88
C SER A 223 -13.89 6.82 4.89
#